data_AF-A0AA38M616-F1
#
_entry.id   AF-A0AA38M616-F1
#
_cell.length_a   1.000
_cell.length_b   1.000
_cell.length_c   1.000
_cell.angle_alpha   90.00
_cell.angle_beta   90.00
_cell.angle_gamma   90.00
#
_symmetry.space_group_name_H-M   'P 1'
#
loop_
_entity.id
_entity.type
_entity.pdbx_description
1 polymer ?
#
loop_
_entity_poly.entity_id
_entity_poly.type
_entity_poly.pdbx_seq_one_letter_code
_entity_poly.pdbx_strand_id
1 'polypeptide(L)'
;MKAGGIFIGYDYCYAYDAIDIVRCFNCNGFNHSSRNCRQPKSCPKCWLEHSVSECKAQTLNCINCKKATKDSDTVYQAAVDQFKKENFLRQ
;
A
#
# COMPACT_ATOMS: atom_id res chain seq x y z
N MET A 1 -9.59 5.94 -9.60
CA MET A 1 -10.71 6.89 -9.79
C MET A 1 -11.80 6.63 -8.76
N LYS A 2 -12.58 7.67 -8.40
CA LYS A 2 -13.84 7.44 -7.68
C LYS A 2 -14.80 6.72 -8.63
N ALA A 3 -15.34 5.58 -8.20
CA ALA A 3 -16.33 4.86 -9.00
C ALA A 3 -17.58 5.72 -9.20
N GLY A 4 -18.16 5.68 -10.39
CA GLY A 4 -19.29 6.54 -10.73
C GLY A 4 -19.74 6.39 -12.18
N GLY A 5 -20.86 7.03 -12.49
CA GLY A 5 -21.39 7.06 -13.85
C GLY A 5 -20.64 8.02 -14.75
N ILE A 6 -20.37 7.58 -15.97
CA ILE A 6 -19.90 8.40 -17.07
C ILE A 6 -20.88 8.26 -18.24
N PHE A 7 -21.12 9.35 -18.95
CA PHE A 7 -21.89 9.30 -20.19
C PHE A 7 -20.96 9.00 -21.36
N ILE A 8 -21.31 7.99 -22.16
CA ILE A 8 -20.63 7.65 -23.41
C ILE A 8 -21.67 7.82 -24.51
N GLY A 9 -21.62 8.94 -25.23
CA GLY A 9 -22.69 9.33 -26.13
C GLY A 9 -23.99 9.61 -25.36
N TYR A 10 -25.06 8.89 -25.71
CA TYR A 10 -26.38 8.99 -25.04
C TYR A 10 -26.57 7.96 -23.91
N ASP A 11 -25.60 7.07 -23.70
CA ASP A 11 -25.69 6.01 -22.69
C ASP A 11 -24.97 6.38 -21.40
N TYR A 12 -25.54 5.94 -20.27
CA TYR A 12 -24.94 6.06 -18.95
C TYR A 12 -24.23 4.76 -18.56
N CYS A 13 -22.91 4.81 -18.40
CA CYS A 13 -22.07 3.67 -18.08
C CYS A 13 -21.45 3.81 -16.69
N TYR A 14 -21.50 2.76 -15.87
CA TYR A 14 -20.83 2.77 -14.57
C TYR A 14 -19.34 2.43 -14.74
N ALA A 15 -18.48 3.40 -14.46
CA ALA A 15 -17.03 3.23 -14.48
C ALA A 15 -16.49 3.03 -13.07
N TYR A 16 -15.57 2.09 -12.93
CA TYR A 16 -14.85 1.82 -11.69
C TYR A 16 -13.43 1.36 -11.99
N ASP A 17 -12.54 1.49 -11.02
CA ASP A 17 -11.21 0.91 -11.13
C ASP A 17 -11.32 -0.61 -11.02
N ALA A 18 -11.02 -1.34 -12.11
CA ALA A 18 -11.01 -2.80 -12.12
C ALA A 18 -9.67 -3.39 -11.64
N ILE A 19 -8.86 -2.63 -10.91
CA ILE A 19 -7.54 -3.05 -10.43
C ILE A 19 -7.66 -3.52 -8.97
N ASP A 20 -7.79 -4.83 -8.78
CA ASP A 20 -7.75 -5.45 -7.46
C ASP A 20 -6.31 -5.82 -7.06
N ILE A 21 -5.67 -4.97 -6.26
CA ILE A 21 -4.33 -5.24 -5.72
C ILE A 21 -4.47 -6.17 -4.51
N VAL A 22 -4.21 -7.46 -4.70
CA VAL A 22 -4.24 -8.45 -3.61
C VAL A 22 -3.02 -8.28 -2.70
N ARG A 23 -3.27 -8.02 -1.42
CA ARG A 23 -2.26 -8.03 -0.36
C ARG A 23 -2.18 -9.42 0.28
N CYS A 24 -0.96 -9.96 0.35
CA CYS A 24 -0.67 -11.18 1.10
C CYS A 24 -0.66 -10.88 2.61
N PHE A 25 -1.54 -11.50 3.39
CA PHE A 25 -1.56 -11.38 4.86
C PHE A 25 -0.44 -12.13 5.58
N ASN A 26 0.38 -12.91 4.87
CA ASN A 26 1.52 -13.61 5.43
C ASN A 26 2.78 -12.74 5.40
N CYS A 27 3.16 -12.26 4.21
CA CYS A 27 4.40 -11.49 4.02
C CYS A 27 4.18 -9.98 3.80
N ASN A 28 2.93 -9.52 3.74
CA ASN A 28 2.51 -8.14 3.49
C ASN A 28 2.88 -7.57 2.10
N GLY A 29 3.37 -8.41 1.19
CA GLY A 29 3.61 -8.05 -0.21
C GLY A 29 2.34 -8.05 -1.06
N PHE A 30 2.36 -7.33 -2.18
CA PHE A 30 1.28 -7.33 -3.17
C PHE A 30 1.42 -8.48 -4.20
N ASN A 31 0.37 -8.65 -5.03
CA ASN A 31 0.29 -9.52 -6.21
C ASN A 31 0.31 -11.03 -5.94
N HIS A 32 0.05 -11.46 -4.70
CA HIS A 32 -0.16 -12.87 -4.38
C HIS A 32 -0.99 -13.05 -3.11
N SER A 33 -1.65 -14.20 -2.99
CA SER A 33 -2.40 -14.57 -1.79
C SER A 33 -1.51 -15.26 -0.76
N SER A 34 -1.95 -15.29 0.50
CA SER A 34 -1.26 -15.98 1.58
C SER A 34 -1.13 -17.49 1.36
N ARG A 35 -2.10 -18.10 0.66
CA ARG A 35 -2.10 -19.53 0.32
C ARG A 35 -0.91 -19.93 -0.55
N ASN A 36 -0.49 -19.04 -1.45
CA ASN A 36 0.60 -19.30 -2.40
C ASN A 36 1.92 -18.61 -1.96
N CYS A 37 1.99 -18.13 -0.72
CA CYS A 37 3.14 -17.39 -0.22
C CYS A 37 4.26 -18.36 0.20
N ARG A 38 5.48 -18.11 -0.28
CA ARG A 38 6.69 -18.88 0.06
C ARG A 38 7.62 -18.15 1.05
N GLN A 39 7.17 -17.01 1.57
CA GLN A 39 7.95 -16.14 2.45
C GLN A 39 7.59 -16.41 3.91
N PRO A 40 8.48 -16.12 4.87
CA PRO A 40 8.14 -16.19 6.29
C PRO A 40 7.05 -15.18 6.65
N LYS A 41 6.34 -15.46 7.73
CA LYS A 41 5.33 -14.54 8.27
C LYS A 41 6.02 -13.27 8.76
N SER A 42 5.57 -12.13 8.28
CA SER A 42 6.19 -10.84 8.62
C SER A 42 5.18 -9.89 9.26
N CYS A 43 5.71 -8.99 10.08
CA CYS A 43 4.93 -7.94 10.69
C CYS A 43 4.53 -6.88 9.64
N PRO A 44 3.24 -6.50 9.52
CA PRO A 44 2.80 -5.44 8.62
C PRO A 44 3.41 -4.06 8.92
N LYS A 45 3.85 -3.81 10.17
CA LYS A 45 4.40 -2.51 10.58
C LYS A 45 5.85 -2.32 10.17
N CYS A 46 6.68 -3.35 10.35
CA CYS A 46 8.13 -3.24 10.21
C CYS A 46 8.79 -4.33 9.35
N TRP A 47 8.00 -5.31 8.89
CA TRP A 47 8.42 -6.42 8.03
C TRP A 47 9.41 -7.41 8.65
N LEU A 48 9.52 -7.44 9.99
CA LEU A 48 10.30 -8.44 10.73
C LEU A 48 9.43 -9.64 11.15
N GLU A 49 10.07 -10.76 11.48
CA GLU A 49 9.41 -11.99 11.91
C GLU A 49 8.98 -11.90 13.39
N HIS A 50 7.78 -11.35 13.62
CA HIS A 50 7.10 -11.34 14.90
C HIS A 50 5.60 -11.06 14.73
N SER A 51 4.82 -11.28 15.79
CA SER A 51 3.41 -10.87 15.82
C SER A 51 3.26 -9.35 15.93
N VAL A 52 2.16 -8.79 15.43
CA VAL A 52 1.90 -7.34 15.49
C VAL A 52 1.90 -6.83 16.94
N SER A 53 1.42 -7.64 17.89
CA SER A 53 1.38 -7.34 19.32
C SER A 53 2.77 -7.17 19.95
N GLU A 54 3.79 -7.83 19.40
CA GLU A 54 5.17 -7.78 19.91
C GLU A 54 6.02 -6.72 19.18
N CYS A 55 5.41 -5.98 18.25
CA CYS A 55 6.14 -5.05 17.41
C CYS A 55 6.56 -3.79 18.19
N LYS A 56 7.86 -3.64 18.43
CA LYS A 56 8.47 -2.47 19.08
C LYS A 56 8.94 -1.39 18.09
N ALA A 57 8.65 -1.54 16.79
CA ALA A 57 9.11 -0.59 15.79
C ALA A 57 8.44 0.77 15.99
N GLN A 58 9.25 1.83 16.03
CA GLN A 58 8.79 3.21 16.15
C GLN A 58 8.47 3.83 14.78
N THR A 59 9.08 3.30 13.71
CA THR A 59 8.89 3.74 12.33
C THR A 59 8.14 2.69 11.51
N LEU A 60 7.41 3.15 10.49
CA LEU A 60 6.76 2.28 9.51
C LEU A 60 7.76 1.89 8.43
N ASN A 61 7.87 0.59 8.17
CA ASN A 61 8.72 0.04 7.12
C ASN A 61 7.91 -0.94 6.25
N CYS A 62 7.39 -0.43 5.13
CA CYS A 62 6.56 -1.20 4.19
C CYS A 62 7.41 -1.94 3.15
N ILE A 63 7.21 -3.25 3.02
CA ILE A 63 7.92 -4.08 2.05
C ILE A 63 7.66 -3.67 0.60
N ASN A 64 6.44 -3.22 0.27
CA ASN A 64 6.12 -2.82 -1.10
C ASN A 64 6.85 -1.52 -1.47
N CYS A 65 6.96 -0.57 -0.53
CA CYS A 65 7.76 0.64 -0.72
C CYS A 65 9.24 0.29 -0.92
N LYS A 66 9.80 -0.57 -0.06
CA LYS A 66 11.20 -1.04 -0.20
C LYS A 66 11.47 -1.74 -1.54
N LYS A 67 10.52 -2.54 -2.04
CA LYS A 67 10.65 -3.23 -3.34
C LYS A 67 10.51 -2.27 -4.52
N ALA A 68 9.68 -1.23 -4.39
CA ALA A 68 9.45 -0.26 -5.44
C ALA A 68 10.63 0.72 -5.60
N THR A 69 11.34 1.04 -4.52
CA THR A 69 12.55 1.86 -4.56
C THR A 69 13.75 1.01 -4.95
N LYS A 70 14.21 1.10 -6.21
CA LYS A 70 15.54 0.59 -6.60
C LYS A 70 16.67 1.46 -6.04
N ASP A 71 16.38 2.72 -5.71
CA ASP A 71 17.32 3.69 -5.15
C ASP A 71 16.75 4.27 -3.85
N SER A 72 17.55 4.22 -2.80
CA SER A 72 17.19 4.34 -1.39
C SER A 72 16.68 5.73 -0.97
N ASP A 73 15.74 5.70 -0.03
CA ASP A 73 15.37 6.73 0.95
C ASP A 73 14.75 8.07 0.49
N THR A 74 15.03 8.57 -0.71
CA THR A 74 14.62 9.94 -1.09
C THR A 74 13.16 10.06 -1.53
N VAL A 75 12.65 9.13 -2.33
CA VAL A 75 11.28 9.20 -2.89
C VAL A 75 10.22 8.89 -1.83
N TYR A 76 10.49 7.95 -0.91
CA TYR A 76 9.56 7.65 0.19
C TYR A 76 9.43 8.82 1.16
N GLN A 77 10.54 9.45 1.56
CA GLN A 77 10.48 10.63 2.42
C GLN A 77 9.81 11.81 1.72
N ALA A 78 10.09 12.04 0.42
CA ALA A 78 9.40 13.06 -0.35
C ALA A 78 7.88 12.84 -0.44
N ALA A 79 7.43 11.60 -0.65
CA ALA A 79 6.00 11.27 -0.67
C ALA A 79 5.34 11.40 0.71
N VAL A 80 6.04 11.01 1.78
CA VAL A 80 5.58 11.19 3.17
C VAL A 80 5.51 12.68 3.54
N ASP A 81 6.49 13.48 3.13
CA ASP A 81 6.53 14.92 3.41
C ASP A 81 5.48 15.68 2.61
N GLN A 82 5.20 15.26 1.37
CA GLN A 82 4.11 15.80 0.57
C GLN A 82 2.74 15.46 1.20
N PHE A 83 2.54 14.21 1.62
CA PHE A 83 1.31 13.82 2.32
C PHE A 83 1.12 14.60 3.64
N LYS A 84 2.19 14.81 4.42
CA LYS A 84 2.14 15.66 5.62
C LYS A 84 1.79 17.11 5.30
N LYS A 85 2.36 17.71 4.24
CA LYS A 85 2.02 19.07 3.80
C LYS A 85 0.56 19.19 3.41
N GLU A 86 0.05 18.24 2.63
CA GLU A 86 -1.33 18.24 2.14
C GLU A 86 -2.37 18.03 3.26
N ASN A 87 -2.01 17.35 4.35
CA ASN A 87 -2.89 17.12 5.50
C ASN A 87 -2.71 18.14 6.64
N PHE A 88 -1.59 18.85 6.73
CA PHE A 88 -1.37 19.95 7.69
C PHE A 88 -2.12 21.22 7.28
N LEU A 89 -2.30 21.47 5.97
CA LEU A 89 -3.07 22.61 5.43
C LEU A 89 -4.61 22.43 5.51
N ARG A 90 -5.08 21.37 6.19
CA ARG A 90 -6.50 21.07 6.40
C ARG A 90 -6.94 21.19 7.87
N GLN A 91 -6.09 21.73 8.75
CA GLN A 91 -6.43 22.11 10.13
C GLN A 91 -6.52 23.63 10.26
#